data_AF-A0A7H4M383-F1
#
_entry.id   AF-A0A7H4M383-F1
#
_cell.length_a   1.000
_cell.length_b   1.000
_cell.length_c   1.000
_cell.angle_alpha   90.00
_cell.angle_beta   90.00
_cell.angle_gamma   90.00
#
_symmetry.space_group_name_H-M   'P 1'
#
loop_
_entity.id
_entity.type
_entity.pdbx_description
1 polymer ?
#
loop_
_entity_poly.entity_id
_entity_poly.type
_entity_poly.pdbx_seq_one_letter_code
_entity_poly.pdbx_strand_id
1 'polypeptide(L)'
;MIRNNLDRSPMYAGVIEGIGPRYCPSIEDKVMRFADRNQQSNFPRAGRPDVQRNYPNGISTSLPFDVQMQIVRSMQGMENAKIVRPGYAIEYDFFDPRDLKPTLESKFIHGLFFAGQINATTGYEEAAAQACWQA
;
A
#
# COMPACT_ATOMS: atom_id res chain seq x y z
N MET A 1 -19.29 -5.37 7.72
CA MET A 1 -18.77 -5.92 6.46
C MET A 1 -17.26 -6.15 6.52
N ILE A 2 -16.41 -5.11 6.54
CA ILE A 2 -14.94 -5.27 6.64
C ILE A 2 -14.55 -6.05 7.90
N ARG A 3 -15.08 -5.67 9.07
CA ARG A 3 -14.84 -6.38 10.35
C ARG A 3 -15.23 -7.86 10.32
N ASN A 4 -16.24 -8.23 9.54
CA ASN A 4 -16.74 -9.61 9.46
C ASN A 4 -15.94 -10.47 8.47
N ASN A 5 -14.97 -9.90 7.76
CA ASN A 5 -14.12 -10.60 6.79
C ASN A 5 -12.62 -10.40 7.13
N LEU A 6 -12.29 -9.95 8.34
CA LEU A 6 -10.89 -9.73 8.76
C LEU A 6 -10.10 -11.04 8.79
N ASP A 7 -10.74 -12.13 9.19
CA ASP A 7 -10.22 -13.50 9.14
C ASP A 7 -9.78 -13.94 7.74
N ARG A 8 -10.33 -13.30 6.70
CA ARG A 8 -10.02 -13.58 5.29
C ARG A 8 -8.93 -12.66 4.72
N SER A 9 -8.46 -11.67 5.48
CA SER A 9 -7.35 -10.81 5.07
C SER A 9 -6.02 -11.53 5.36
N PRO A 10 -5.13 -11.72 4.37
CA PRO A 10 -3.80 -12.29 4.59
C PRO A 10 -2.99 -11.55 5.67
N MET A 11 -3.23 -10.24 5.84
CA MET A 11 -2.61 -9.40 6.88
C MET A 11 -3.03 -9.81 8.31
N TYR A 12 -4.24 -10.34 8.50
CA TYR A 12 -4.81 -10.70 9.81
C TYR A 12 -4.89 -12.22 10.02
N ALA A 13 -4.88 -13.00 8.95
CA ALA A 13 -4.89 -14.46 8.97
C ALA A 13 -3.52 -15.09 9.27
N GLY A 14 -2.49 -14.27 9.51
CA GLY A 14 -1.13 -14.73 9.80
C GLY A 14 -0.39 -15.31 8.59
N VAL A 15 -0.84 -14.97 7.37
CA VAL A 15 -0.19 -15.41 6.11
C VAL A 15 0.95 -14.46 5.74
N ILE A 16 0.81 -13.17 6.04
CA ILE A 16 1.83 -12.14 5.86
C ILE A 16 2.51 -11.92 7.21
N GLU A 17 3.84 -12.03 7.26
CA GLU A 17 4.64 -11.79 8.46
C GLU A 17 5.07 -10.32 8.58
N GLY A 18 5.16 -9.63 7.44
CA GLY A 18 5.54 -8.25 7.31
C GLY A 18 4.57 -7.28 7.98
N ILE A 19 5.13 -6.26 8.64
CA ILE A 19 4.35 -5.19 9.27
C ILE A 19 3.93 -4.18 8.19
N GLY A 20 2.62 -3.98 8.03
CA GLY A 20 2.08 -2.99 7.11
C GLY A 20 2.54 -1.54 7.42
N PRO A 21 2.56 -0.65 6.42
CA PRO A 21 3.01 0.74 6.59
C PRO A 21 2.17 1.50 7.63
N ARG A 22 2.84 2.27 8.49
CA ARG A 22 2.16 3.03 9.57
C ARG A 22 1.29 4.19 9.06
N TYR A 23 1.77 4.90 8.05
CA TYR A 23 1.17 6.16 7.57
C TYR A 23 0.15 5.98 6.44
N CYS A 24 0.25 4.89 5.68
CA CYS A 24 -0.72 4.53 4.64
C CYS A 24 -1.28 3.11 4.87
N PRO A 25 -1.97 2.87 5.99
CA PRO A 25 -2.51 1.55 6.29
C PRO A 25 -3.59 1.15 5.28
N SER A 26 -3.78 -0.17 5.14
CA SER A 26 -4.92 -0.72 4.40
C SER A 26 -6.26 -0.33 5.06
N ILE A 27 -7.36 -0.43 4.31
CA ILE A 27 -8.69 -0.08 4.82
C ILE A 27 -9.09 -0.98 5.99
N GLU A 28 -8.72 -2.26 5.96
CA GLU A 28 -8.90 -3.19 7.07
C GLU A 28 -8.14 -2.72 8.33
N ASP A 29 -6.89 -2.27 8.20
CA ASP A 29 -6.12 -1.69 9.31
C ASP A 29 -6.72 -0.38 9.82
N LYS A 30 -7.17 0.51 8.92
CA LYS A 30 -7.78 1.78 9.33
C LYS A 30 -9.05 1.55 10.13
N VAL A 31 -9.89 0.61 9.72
CA VAL A 31 -11.16 0.29 10.41
C VAL A 31 -10.90 -0.30 11.80
N MET A 32 -9.80 -1.05 11.97
CA MET A 32 -9.41 -1.59 13.27
C MET A 32 -8.76 -0.56 14.19
N ARG A 33 -7.83 0.26 13.66
CA ARG A 33 -7.13 1.29 14.46
C ARG A 33 -8.00 2.49 14.81
N PHE A 34 -8.95 2.86 13.93
CA PHE A 34 -9.83 4.02 14.11
C PHE A 34 -11.29 3.58 14.17
N ALA A 35 -11.60 2.69 15.12
CA ALA A 35 -12.91 2.07 15.25
C ALA A 35 -14.05 3.06 15.52
N ASP A 36 -13.74 4.24 16.07
CA ASP A 36 -14.69 5.29 16.42
C ASP A 36 -15.09 6.16 15.21
N ARG A 37 -14.41 6.02 14.07
CA ARG A 37 -14.71 6.79 12.85
C ARG A 37 -15.75 6.06 12.01
N ASN A 38 -16.94 6.66 11.91
CA ASN A 38 -18.04 6.13 11.10
C ASN A 38 -17.88 6.35 9.59
N GLN A 39 -16.97 7.24 9.17
CA GLN A 39 -16.70 7.53 7.76
C GLN A 39 -15.21 7.74 7.54
N GLN A 40 -14.73 7.31 6.37
CA GLN A 40 -13.39 7.58 5.89
C GLN A 40 -13.47 8.25 4.53
N SER A 41 -12.83 9.41 4.39
CA SER A 41 -12.77 10.13 3.13
C SER A 41 -11.96 9.34 2.12
N ASN A 42 -12.55 9.09 0.96
CA ASN A 42 -11.90 8.48 -0.18
C ASN A 42 -11.85 9.49 -1.31
N PHE A 43 -10.71 9.56 -2.01
CA PHE A 43 -10.52 10.48 -3.13
C PHE A 43 -10.37 9.68 -4.42
N PRO A 44 -11.42 9.57 -5.25
CA PRO A 44 -11.27 8.98 -6.57
C PRO A 44 -10.36 9.87 -7.41
N ARG A 45 -9.16 9.38 -7.71
CA ARG A 45 -8.27 10.04 -8.65
C ARG A 45 -8.62 9.55 -10.05
N ALA A 46 -9.02 10.47 -10.92
CA ALA A 46 -9.18 10.17 -12.33
C ALA A 46 -7.85 9.63 -12.87
N GLY A 47 -7.93 8.55 -13.65
CA GLY A 47 -6.79 8.03 -14.38
C GLY A 47 -6.35 8.97 -15.50
N ARG A 48 -5.60 8.45 -16.46
CA ARG A 48 -5.25 9.21 -17.65
C ARG A 48 -6.51 9.55 -18.46
N PRO A 49 -6.57 10.68 -19.18
CA PRO A 49 -7.77 11.12 -19.92
C PRO A 49 -8.30 10.09 -20.94
N ASP A 50 -7.42 9.23 -21.45
CA ASP A 50 -7.69 8.17 -22.42
C ASP A 50 -8.15 6.85 -21.78
N VAL A 51 -8.06 6.73 -20.46
CA VAL A 51 -8.33 5.49 -19.73
C VAL A 51 -9.49 5.70 -18.77
N GLN A 52 -10.61 5.00 -19.02
CA GLN A 52 -11.77 4.96 -18.12
C GLN A 52 -11.50 4.13 -16.84
N ARG A 53 -10.43 4.43 -16.12
CA ARG A 53 -10.06 3.80 -14.85
C ARG A 53 -9.84 4.88 -13.82
N ASN A 54 -10.50 4.74 -12.69
CA ASN A 54 -10.29 5.60 -11.53
C ASN A 54 -9.48 4.83 -10.49
N TYR A 55 -8.56 5.51 -9.82
CA TYR A 55 -7.85 4.98 -8.66
C TYR A 55 -8.54 5.50 -7.39
N PRO A 56 -9.31 4.66 -6.67
CA PRO A 56 -9.93 5.06 -5.42
C PRO A 56 -8.87 5.14 -4.32
N ASN A 57 -8.29 6.32 -4.11
CA ASN A 57 -7.30 6.51 -3.06
C ASN A 57 -7.99 6.42 -1.69
N GLY A 58 -7.39 5.65 -0.79
CA GLY A 58 -7.87 5.47 0.59
C GLY A 58 -8.33 4.05 0.93
N ILE A 59 -8.63 3.22 -0.07
CA ILE A 59 -9.20 1.87 0.11
C ILE A 59 -8.25 0.71 -0.25
N SER A 60 -6.93 0.92 -0.13
CA SER A 60 -5.93 -0.15 -0.31
C SER A 60 -6.30 -1.36 0.56
N THR A 61 -6.29 -2.57 0.00
CA THR A 61 -6.77 -3.76 0.71
C THR A 61 -6.14 -5.05 0.19
N SER A 62 -6.07 -6.02 1.07
CA SER A 62 -5.68 -7.41 0.80
C SER A 62 -6.88 -8.38 0.84
N LEU A 63 -8.10 -7.87 1.07
CA LEU A 63 -9.29 -8.70 1.22
C LEU A 63 -9.67 -9.43 -0.09
N PRO A 64 -10.42 -10.53 -0.02
CA PRO A 64 -10.90 -11.24 -1.19
C PRO A 64 -11.78 -10.38 -2.12
N PHE A 65 -11.76 -10.69 -3.42
CA PHE A 65 -12.41 -9.88 -4.47
C PHE A 65 -13.90 -9.62 -4.24
N ASP A 66 -14.64 -10.60 -3.72
CA ASP A 66 -16.06 -10.45 -3.37
C ASP A 66 -16.27 -9.34 -2.34
N VAL A 67 -15.41 -9.27 -1.32
CA VAL A 67 -15.44 -8.23 -0.29
C VAL A 67 -15.00 -6.89 -0.86
N GLN A 68 -13.97 -6.87 -1.73
CA GLN A 68 -13.55 -5.64 -2.41
C GLN A 68 -14.69 -5.04 -3.23
N MET A 69 -15.44 -5.86 -3.97
CA MET A 69 -16.59 -5.40 -4.74
C MET A 69 -17.68 -4.80 -3.84
N GLN A 70 -17.95 -5.41 -2.69
CA GLN A 70 -18.90 -4.86 -1.72
C GLN A 70 -18.41 -3.53 -1.13
N ILE A 71 -17.11 -3.40 -0.82
CA ILE A 71 -16.50 -2.13 -0.39
C ILE A 71 -16.71 -1.06 -1.45
N VAL A 72 -16.35 -1.36 -2.70
CA VAL A 72 -16.46 -0.40 -3.80
C VAL A 72 -17.90 0.05 -4.01
N ARG A 73 -18.85 -0.87 -4.05
CA ARG A 73 -20.27 -0.54 -4.26
C ARG A 73 -20.96 0.13 -3.08
N SER A 74 -20.38 0.05 -1.89
CA SER A 74 -20.88 0.78 -0.72
C SER A 74 -20.53 2.27 -0.72
N MET A 75 -19.60 2.70 -1.59
CA MET A 75 -19.24 4.11 -1.72
C MET A 75 -20.26 4.85 -2.60
N GLN A 76 -20.66 6.03 -2.14
CA GLN A 76 -21.60 6.89 -2.86
C GLN A 76 -21.08 7.20 -4.28
N GLY A 77 -21.90 6.95 -5.29
CA GLY A 77 -21.57 7.15 -6.71
C GLY A 77 -20.81 5.98 -7.35
N MET A 78 -20.53 4.90 -6.62
CA MET A 78 -19.86 3.70 -7.12
C MET A 78 -20.74 2.44 -7.05
N GLU A 79 -22.05 2.59 -6.90
CA GLU A 79 -23.01 1.50 -6.70
C GLU A 79 -22.97 0.47 -7.86
N ASN A 80 -22.70 0.96 -9.08
CA ASN A 80 -22.58 0.16 -10.30
C ASN A 80 -21.14 0.04 -10.82
N ALA A 81 -20.14 0.42 -10.01
CA ALA A 81 -18.75 0.37 -10.43
C ALA A 81 -18.30 -1.06 -10.74
N LYS A 82 -17.38 -1.18 -11.71
CA LYS A 82 -16.72 -2.43 -12.08
C LYS A 82 -15.25 -2.34 -11.71
N ILE A 83 -14.75 -3.34 -11.00
CA ILE A 83 -13.34 -3.45 -10.66
C ILE A 83 -12.60 -4.02 -11.88
N VAL A 84 -11.71 -3.21 -12.46
CA VAL A 84 -10.88 -3.65 -13.60
C VAL A 84 -9.63 -4.41 -13.12
N ARG A 85 -9.12 -4.07 -11.94
CA ARG A 85 -8.01 -4.75 -11.28
C ARG A 85 -8.30 -4.86 -9.78
N PRO A 86 -8.24 -6.06 -9.19
CA PRO A 86 -8.42 -6.22 -7.75
C PRO A 86 -7.27 -5.54 -6.98
N GLY A 87 -7.58 -5.06 -5.79
CA GLY A 87 -6.59 -4.70 -4.78
C GLY A 87 -5.82 -5.93 -4.31
N TYR A 88 -4.58 -5.73 -3.90
CA TYR A 88 -3.70 -6.78 -3.43
C TYR A 88 -2.64 -6.19 -2.51
N ALA A 89 -2.01 -7.04 -1.72
CA ALA A 89 -0.82 -6.71 -0.95
C ALA A 89 0.40 -7.41 -1.56
N ILE A 90 1.56 -6.77 -1.43
CA ILE A 90 2.85 -7.34 -1.82
C ILE A 90 3.71 -7.34 -0.56
N GLU A 91 4.30 -8.49 -0.26
CA GLU A 91 5.36 -8.65 0.71
C GLU A 91 6.69 -8.77 -0.03
N TYR A 92 7.73 -8.13 0.48
CA TYR A 92 9.05 -8.10 -0.14
C TYR A 92 10.13 -7.94 0.92
N ASP A 93 11.30 -8.49 0.65
CA ASP A 93 12.48 -8.31 1.48
C ASP A 93 13.11 -6.93 1.24
N PHE A 94 13.71 -6.38 2.30
CA PHE A 94 14.50 -5.16 2.23
C PHE A 94 15.74 -5.32 3.11
N PHE A 95 16.79 -4.54 2.81
CA PHE A 95 17.98 -4.49 3.65
C PHE A 95 17.88 -3.36 4.65
N ASP A 96 18.40 -3.57 5.86
CA ASP A 96 18.44 -2.52 6.87
C ASP A 96 19.28 -1.34 6.39
N PRO A 97 18.70 -0.14 6.18
CA PRO A 97 19.45 1.01 5.68
C PRO A 97 20.52 1.49 6.68
N ARG A 98 20.49 1.04 7.94
CA ARG A 98 21.55 1.30 8.93
C ARG A 98 22.87 0.63 8.57
N ASP A 99 22.87 -0.33 7.65
CA ASP A 99 24.08 -0.97 7.12
C ASP A 99 24.73 -0.21 5.95
N LEU A 100 24.16 0.95 5.59
CA LEU A 100 24.71 1.86 4.60
C LEU A 100 25.42 3.04 5.25
N LYS A 101 26.40 3.59 4.53
CA LYS A 101 27.00 4.90 4.85
C LYS A 101 26.00 6.02 4.50
N PRO A 102 26.19 7.27 4.98
CA PRO A 102 25.38 8.42 4.53
C PRO A 102 25.44 8.67 3.01
N THR A 103 26.45 8.13 2.33
CA THR A 103 26.58 8.11 0.87
C THR A 103 25.74 7.03 0.19
N LEU A 104 24.95 6.24 0.96
CA LEU A 104 24.17 5.08 0.53
C LEU A 104 25.00 3.90 -0.01
N GLU A 105 26.32 3.94 0.19
CA GLU A 105 27.23 2.82 -0.07
C GLU A 105 27.13 1.77 1.05
N SER A 106 27.17 0.49 0.69
CA SER A 106 27.24 -0.61 1.64
C SER A 106 28.48 -0.52 2.54
N LYS A 107 28.31 -0.76 3.84
CA LYS A 107 29.44 -0.90 4.77
C LYS A 107 30.23 -2.20 4.57
N PHE A 108 29.64 -3.19 3.89
CA PHE A 108 30.22 -4.52 3.72
C PHE A 108 30.95 -4.70 2.38
N ILE A 109 30.46 -4.05 1.31
CA ILE A 109 31.01 -4.19 -0.04
C ILE A 109 31.27 -2.79 -0.61
N HIS A 110 32.55 -2.48 -0.85
CA HIS A 110 32.94 -1.21 -1.45
C HIS A 110 32.42 -1.09 -2.89
N GLY A 111 31.87 0.06 -3.24
CA GLY A 111 31.32 0.34 -4.57
C GLY A 111 29.92 -0.24 -4.82
N LEU A 112 29.30 -0.89 -3.82
CA LEU A 112 27.91 -1.34 -3.89
C LEU A 112 26.99 -0.30 -3.23
N PHE A 113 25.98 0.17 -3.96
CA PHE A 113 25.07 1.22 -3.52
C PHE A 113 23.62 0.75 -3.60
N PHE A 114 22.80 1.11 -2.62
CA PHE A 114 21.37 0.77 -2.57
C PHE A 114 20.51 2.02 -2.56
N ALA A 115 19.45 2.06 -3.37
CA ALA A 115 18.50 3.17 -3.44
C ALA A 115 17.07 2.67 -3.69
N GLY A 116 16.09 3.30 -3.03
CA GLY A 116 14.67 3.04 -3.22
C GLY A 116 14.11 1.97 -2.30
N GLN A 117 13.20 1.14 -2.83
CA GLN A 117 12.42 0.19 -2.03
C GLN A 117 13.27 -0.86 -1.31
N ILE A 118 14.45 -1.17 -1.84
CA ILE A 118 15.46 -2.02 -1.21
C ILE A 118 15.93 -1.48 0.16
N ASN A 119 15.80 -0.17 0.41
CA ASN A 119 16.10 0.53 1.66
C ASN A 119 14.84 0.78 2.52
N ALA A 120 13.78 -0.02 2.34
CA ALA A 120 12.51 0.08 3.05
C ALA A 120 11.64 1.34 2.76
N THR A 121 11.94 2.10 1.69
CA THR A 121 11.11 3.26 1.30
C THR A 121 10.05 2.90 0.27
N THR A 122 8.83 3.38 0.42
CA THR A 122 7.70 2.91 -0.40
C THR A 122 7.17 3.92 -1.42
N GLY A 123 7.59 5.18 -1.36
CA GLY A 123 7.14 6.23 -2.27
C GLY A 123 8.12 6.50 -3.41
N TYR A 124 7.58 7.04 -4.51
CA TYR A 124 8.35 7.29 -5.73
C TYR A 124 9.35 8.42 -5.51
N GLU A 125 8.95 9.45 -4.78
CA GLU A 125 9.73 10.63 -4.46
C GLU A 125 10.94 10.26 -3.60
N GLU A 126 10.74 9.45 -2.57
CA GLU A 126 11.80 8.98 -1.67
C GLU A 126 12.80 8.08 -2.40
N ALA A 127 12.33 7.23 -3.31
CA ALA A 127 13.19 6.38 -4.11
C ALA A 127 14.01 7.18 -5.12
N ALA A 128 13.38 8.15 -5.80
CA ALA A 128 14.07 9.03 -6.74
C ALA A 128 15.11 9.89 -6.03
N ALA A 129 14.79 10.44 -4.84
CA ALA A 129 15.73 11.23 -4.06
C ALA A 129 16.99 10.44 -3.68
N GLN A 130 16.85 9.17 -3.27
CA GLN A 130 17.99 8.30 -2.98
C GLN A 130 18.82 8.00 -4.22
N ALA A 131 18.18 7.74 -5.36
CA ALA A 131 18.89 7.49 -6.62
C ALA A 131 19.68 8.73 -7.07
N CYS A 132 19.07 9.92 -6.99
CA CYS A 132 19.73 11.18 -7.31
C CYS A 132 20.90 11.49 -6.37
N TRP A 133 20.82 11.10 -5.09
CA TRP A 133 21.92 11.27 -4.13
C TRP A 133 23.16 10.44 -4.48
N GLN A 134 23.01 9.39 -5.30
CA GLN A 134 24.11 8.54 -5.76
C GLN A 134 24.70 8.95 -7.12
N ALA A 135 24.00 9.80 -7.86
CA ALA A 135 24.44 10.29 -9.17
C ALA A 135 25.44 11.45 -9.02
#